data_AF-A0A9E5XST3-F1
#
_entry.id   AF-A0A9E5XST3-F1
#
_cell.length_a   1.000
_cell.length_b   1.000
_cell.length_c   1.000
_cell.angle_alpha   90.00
_cell.angle_beta   90.00
_cell.angle_gamma   90.00
#
_symmetry.space_group_name_H-M   'P 1'
#
loop_
_entity.id
_entity.type
_entity.pdbx_description
1 polymer ?
#
loop_
_entity_poly.entity_id
_entity_poly.type
_entity_poly.pdbx_seq_one_letter_code
_entity_poly.pdbx_strand_id
1 'polypeptide(L)'
;SKKKGNAVINFLKQNKVNVLVSKQFGKNIKMINNHFIPVLVSDGSIEDTIKLLERNAGLFAEELQNNTSGFEIFRVKNGELIRKK
;
A
#
# COMPACT_ATOMS: atom_id res chain seq x y z
N SER A 1 14.95 -5.69 13.63
CA SER A 1 15.35 -4.47 14.35
C SER A 1 14.46 -3.30 13.93
N LYS A 2 13.77 -2.65 14.87
CA LYS A 2 12.90 -1.47 14.61
C LYS A 2 13.65 -0.33 13.90
N LYS A 3 14.94 -0.14 14.19
CA LYS A 3 15.79 0.87 13.54
C LYS A 3 15.85 0.71 12.01
N LYS A 4 15.97 -0.53 11.51
CA LYS A 4 16.00 -0.79 10.06
C LYS A 4 14.65 -0.47 9.39
N GLY A 5 13.54 -0.83 10.04
CA GLY A 5 12.20 -0.50 9.55
C GLY A 5 11.99 1.02 9.44
N ASN A 6 12.36 1.77 10.48
CA ASN A 6 12.27 3.22 10.47
C ASN A 6 13.14 3.87 9.39
N ALA A 7 14.34 3.34 9.12
CA ALA A 7 15.19 3.85 8.05
C ALA A 7 14.54 3.69 6.66
N VAL A 8 13.95 2.52 6.40
CA VAL A 8 13.21 2.27 5.14
C VAL A 8 11.99 3.17 5.03
N ILE A 9 11.22 3.32 6.11
CA ILE A 9 10.05 4.23 6.15
C ILE A 9 10.49 5.66 5.82
N ASN A 10 11.56 6.15 6.45
CA ASN A 10 12.04 7.51 6.22
C ASN A 10 12.52 7.70 4.78
N PHE A 11 13.27 6.74 4.23
CA PHE A 11 13.71 6.76 2.84
C PHE A 11 12.52 6.84 1.86
N LEU A 12 11.49 6.00 2.06
CA LEU A 12 10.31 5.99 1.19
C LEU A 12 9.49 7.29 1.30
N LYS A 13 9.37 7.85 2.51
CA LYS A 13 8.72 9.16 2.72
C LYS A 13 9.46 10.30 2.03
N GLN A 14 10.79 10.31 2.08
CA GLN A 14 11.62 11.31 1.38
C GLN A 14 11.41 11.24 -0.14
N ASN A 15 11.16 10.04 -0.67
CA ASN A 15 10.80 9.82 -2.07
C ASN A 15 9.30 10.02 -2.37
N LYS A 16 8.53 10.57 -1.42
CA LYS A 16 7.09 10.85 -1.55
C LYS A 16 6.26 9.63 -1.95
N VAL A 17 6.67 8.44 -1.49
CA VAL A 17 5.89 7.21 -1.71
C VAL A 17 4.65 7.25 -0.83
N ASN A 18 3.48 7.01 -1.41
CA ASN A 18 2.20 6.93 -0.69
C ASN A 18 1.62 5.52 -0.67
N VAL A 19 1.87 4.73 -1.71
CA VAL A 19 1.31 3.39 -1.91
C VAL A 19 2.43 2.37 -1.96
N LEU A 20 2.30 1.26 -1.25
CA LEU A 20 3.25 0.15 -1.26
C LEU A 20 2.57 -1.10 -1.78
N VAL A 21 3.14 -1.70 -2.82
CA VAL A 21 2.61 -2.90 -3.47
C VAL A 21 3.51 -4.09 -3.14
N SER A 22 2.93 -5.20 -2.70
CA SER A 22 3.69 -6.42 -2.43
C SER A 22 2.84 -7.67 -2.64
N LYS A 23 3.50 -8.78 -2.99
CA LYS A 23 2.85 -10.11 -2.99
C LYS A 23 2.50 -10.61 -1.60
N GLN A 24 3.26 -10.15 -0.61
CA GLN A 24 3.08 -10.54 0.78
C GLN A 24 3.55 -9.42 1.69
N PHE A 25 2.81 -9.17 2.77
CA PHE A 25 3.27 -8.33 3.86
C PHE A 25 3.62 -9.19 5.07
N GLY A 26 4.81 -8.94 5.64
CA GLY A 26 5.26 -9.62 6.85
C GLY A 26 4.67 -9.04 8.13
N LYS A 27 5.13 -9.54 9.28
CA LYS A 27 4.65 -9.16 10.63
C LYS A 27 4.72 -7.65 10.93
N ASN A 28 5.55 -6.90 10.22
CA ASN A 28 5.73 -5.46 10.40
C ASN A 28 4.72 -4.60 9.61
N ILE A 29 3.71 -5.19 8.97
CA ILE A 29 2.72 -4.44 8.19
C ILE A 29 2.01 -3.36 9.00
N LYS A 30 1.77 -3.60 10.29
CA LYS A 30 1.19 -2.61 11.23
C LYS A 30 2.05 -1.36 11.43
N MET A 31 3.34 -1.43 11.12
CA MET A 31 4.23 -0.27 11.16
C MET A 31 4.19 0.50 9.85
N ILE A 32 4.01 -0.24 8.75
CA ILE A 32 4.00 0.29 7.38
C ILE A 32 2.66 0.98 7.10
N ASN A 33 1.54 0.38 7.50
CA ASN A 33 0.20 0.91 7.23
C ASN A 33 -0.08 2.25 7.94
N ASN A 34 0.70 2.62 8.95
CA ASN A 34 0.62 3.96 9.55
C ASN A 34 1.27 5.05 8.69
N HIS A 35 1.90 4.68 7.58
CA HIS A 35 2.71 5.59 6.76
C HIS A 35 2.43 5.49 5.27
N PHE A 36 2.01 4.32 4.78
CA PHE A 36 1.75 4.06 3.38
C PHE A 36 0.50 3.20 3.23
N ILE A 37 -0.23 3.38 2.14
CA ILE A 37 -1.36 2.53 1.77
C ILE A 37 -0.81 1.19 1.27
N PRO A 38 -1.05 0.08 1.99
CA PRO A 38 -0.56 -1.22 1.56
C PRO A 38 -1.52 -1.88 0.56
N VAL A 39 -0.99 -2.30 -0.58
CA VAL A 39 -1.69 -3.09 -1.60
C VAL A 39 -1.07 -4.48 -1.67
N LEU A 40 -1.89 -5.50 -1.40
CA LEU A 40 -1.54 -6.90 -1.54
C LEU A 40 -1.94 -7.40 -2.92
N VAL A 41 -0.97 -7.86 -3.70
CA VAL A 41 -1.22 -8.51 -5.00
C VAL A 41 -1.04 -10.02 -4.85
N SER A 42 -1.90 -10.84 -5.43
CA SER A 42 -1.69 -12.29 -5.41
C SER A 42 -0.87 -12.71 -6.63
N ASP A 43 -1.51 -12.76 -7.80
CA ASP A 43 -0.93 -13.30 -9.02
C ASP A 43 -1.42 -12.45 -10.19
N GLY A 44 -0.47 -11.76 -10.83
CA GLY A 44 -0.69 -10.84 -11.93
C GLY A 44 0.65 -10.29 -12.42
N SER A 45 0.70 -9.85 -13.67
CA SER A 45 1.87 -9.13 -14.19
C SER A 45 2.02 -7.78 -13.44
N ILE A 46 3.25 -7.26 -13.42
CA ILE A 46 3.51 -5.93 -12.83
C ILE A 46 2.72 -4.89 -13.63
N GLU A 47 2.65 -5.05 -14.94
CA GLU A 47 1.98 -4.16 -15.88
C GLU A 47 0.47 -4.09 -15.63
N ASP A 48 -0.20 -5.23 -15.45
CA ASP A 48 -1.64 -5.27 -15.17
C ASP A 48 -1.95 -4.70 -13.78
N THR A 49 -1.06 -4.95 -12.83
CA THR A 49 -1.15 -4.36 -11.50
C THR A 49 -1.07 -2.84 -11.57
N ILE A 50 -0.09 -2.29 -12.29
CA ILE A 50 0.06 -0.84 -12.45
C ILE A 50 -1.19 -0.24 -13.09
N LYS A 51 -1.69 -0.82 -14.20
CA LYS A 51 -2.92 -0.35 -14.85
C LYS A 51 -4.13 -0.37 -13.92
N LEU A 52 -4.26 -1.41 -13.10
CA LEU A 52 -5.33 -1.51 -12.12
C LEU A 52 -5.22 -0.41 -11.07
N LEU A 53 -4.02 -0.14 -10.56
CA LEU A 53 -3.77 0.90 -9.57
C LEU A 53 -4.03 2.30 -10.13
N GLU A 54 -3.61 2.58 -11.37
CA GLU A 54 -3.86 3.85 -12.04
C GLU A 54 -5.37 4.11 -12.22
N ARG A 55 -6.13 3.10 -12.65
CA ARG A 55 -7.60 3.19 -12.79
C ARG A 55 -8.30 3.47 -11.46
N ASN A 56 -7.68 3.07 -10.35
CA ASN A 56 -8.22 3.23 -9.00
C ASN A 56 -7.54 4.35 -8.20
N ALA A 57 -6.76 5.23 -8.84
CA ALA A 57 -5.99 6.27 -8.16
C ALA A 57 -6.85 7.19 -7.28
N GLY A 58 -8.10 7.43 -7.67
CA GLY A 58 -9.07 8.21 -6.87
C GLY A 58 -9.31 7.60 -5.48
N LEU A 59 -9.38 6.27 -5.36
CA LEU A 59 -9.56 5.59 -4.08
C LEU A 59 -8.37 5.83 -3.14
N PHE A 60 -7.15 5.89 -3.68
CA PHE A 60 -5.96 6.20 -2.88
C PHE A 60 -5.92 7.67 -2.46
N ALA A 61 -6.37 8.58 -3.32
CA ALA A 61 -6.46 10.00 -2.98
C ALA A 61 -7.46 10.24 -1.83
N GLU A 62 -8.63 9.60 -1.89
CA GLU A 62 -9.62 9.62 -0.81
C GLU A 62 -9.05 9.05 0.49
N GLU A 63 -8.37 7.90 0.40
CA GLU A 63 -7.76 7.23 1.54
C GLU A 63 -6.68 8.11 2.19
N LEU A 64 -5.86 8.80 1.40
CA LEU A 64 -4.86 9.74 1.92
C LEU A 64 -5.47 10.95 2.63
N GLN A 65 -6.64 11.42 2.20
CA GLN A 65 -7.32 12.58 2.81
C GLN A 65 -8.06 12.21 4.10
N ASN A 66 -8.66 11.03 4.15
CA ASN A 66 -9.60 10.65 5.21
C ASN A 66 -8.95 9.97 6.42
N ASN A 67 -7.71 9.50 6.30
CA ASN A 67 -7.18 8.59 7.31
C ASN A 67 -6.44 9.30 8.45
N THR A 68 -6.89 9.05 9.69
CA THR A 68 -6.31 9.62 10.93
C THR A 68 -5.65 8.58 11.84
N SER A 69 -5.82 7.28 11.58
CA SER A 69 -5.38 6.20 12.47
C SER A 69 -4.68 5.01 11.79
N GLY A 70 -4.46 5.08 10.47
CA GLY A 70 -3.67 4.11 9.70
C GLY A 70 -4.45 3.55 8.51
N PHE A 71 -3.74 3.28 7.42
CA PHE A 71 -4.34 2.90 6.14
C PHE A 71 -4.95 1.51 6.13
N GLU A 72 -6.08 1.37 5.42
CA GLU A 72 -6.70 0.08 5.12
C GLU A 72 -5.83 -0.73 4.16
N ILE A 73 -5.92 -2.07 4.23
CA ILE A 73 -5.19 -2.94 3.31
C ILE A 73 -6.05 -3.16 2.06
N PHE A 74 -5.53 -2.75 0.92
CA PHE A 74 -6.13 -3.04 -0.37
C PHE A 74 -5.61 -4.39 -0.86
N ARG A 75 -6.46 -5.15 -1.56
CA ARG A 75 -6.07 -6.41 -2.17
C ARG A 75 -6.52 -6.44 -3.61
N VAL A 76 -5.67 -6.95 -4.49
CA VAL A 76 -6.05 -7.29 -5.86
C VAL A 76 -6.61 -8.72 -5.86
N LYS A 77 -7.84 -8.87 -6.32
CA LYS A 77 -8.50 -10.17 -6.47
C LYS A 77 -9.29 -10.16 -7.77
N ASN A 78 -9.05 -11.14 -8.64
CA ASN A 78 -9.75 -11.29 -9.92
C ASN A 78 -9.70 -10.02 -10.80
N GLY A 79 -8.59 -9.26 -10.78
CA GLY A 79 -8.47 -8.02 -11.55
C GLY A 79 -9.18 -6.81 -10.94
N GLU A 80 -9.72 -6.93 -9.73
CA GLU A 80 -10.39 -5.84 -9.00
C GLU A 80 -9.64 -5.49 -7.72
N LEU A 81 -9.73 -4.21 -7.33
CA LEU A 81 -9.14 -3.71 -6.09
C LEU A 81 -10.21 -3.68 -4.99
N ILE A 82 -10.01 -4.46 -3.93
CA ILE A 82 -10.94 -4.57 -2.80
C ILE A 82 -10.32 -4.00 -1.52
N ARG A 83 -11.11 -3.28 -0.72
CA ARG A 83 -10.71 -2.80 0.62
C ARG A 83 -10.91 -3.91 1.65
N LYS A 84 -9.94 -4.09 2.55
CA LYS A 84 -10.04 -5.01 3.67
C LYS A 84 -9.71 -4.27 4.96
N LYS A 85 -10.71 -4.20 5.85
CA LYS A 85 -10.54 -3.77 7.24
C LYS A 85 -9.72 -4.77 8.05
#